data_AF-A0A919ZKC6-F1
#
_entry.id   AF-A0A919ZKC6-F1
#
_cell.length_a   1.000
_cell.length_b   1.000
_cell.length_c   1.000
_cell.angle_alpha   90.00
_cell.angle_beta   90.00
_cell.angle_gamma   90.00
#
_symmetry.space_group_name_H-M   'P 1'
#
loop_
_entity.id
_entity.type
_entity.pdbx_description
1 polymer ?
#
loop_
_entity_poly.entity_id
_entity_poly.type
_entity_poly.pdbx_seq_one_letter_code
_entity_poly.pdbx_strand_id
1 'polypeptide(L)'
;MFGYMEEFTEHYTMLLKYTNFTATDQSISPSYEFTYQHPNDPHLRKLREQYHLNEVAGTGDEVSQIINLMKWVDQRLIHGNEPPPKLVHALAVLEMTEHAVMKVNCYVIATVLTEVYLSLGFPARRIHCGPYDAYDLDSHVVTAVYSYQLRKWLYMDASWGVYVTDSEGVLMSPEEFRYHMASNVPLIIQSTNKNEEWSDFYKGYMTKNLFWFLCPCDSQFHYEGTNPKKEFCALVPEHYYPLELRAESPYRTSVHVTSENSVFWRAPEV
;
A
#
# COMPACT_ATOMS: atom_id res chain seq x y z
N MET A 1 -19.30 6.65 -17.86
CA MET A 1 -18.45 6.16 -16.75
C MET A 1 -17.26 5.48 -17.40
N PHE A 2 -16.05 6.02 -17.22
CA PHE A 2 -14.85 5.48 -17.88
C PHE A 2 -14.42 4.20 -17.15
N GLY A 3 -14.12 3.12 -17.87
CA GLY A 3 -13.79 1.81 -17.28
C GLY A 3 -14.99 1.10 -16.61
N TYR A 4 -16.21 1.36 -17.06
CA TYR A 4 -17.40 0.69 -16.57
C TYR A 4 -17.40 -0.78 -16.97
N MET A 5 -17.10 -1.65 -16.01
CA MET A 5 -17.47 -3.05 -16.09
C MET A 5 -18.68 -3.27 -15.20
N GLU A 6 -19.72 -3.87 -15.78
CA GLU A 6 -21.02 -4.06 -15.12
C GLU A 6 -20.87 -4.72 -13.74
N GLU A 7 -19.92 -5.64 -13.61
CA GLU A 7 -19.59 -6.35 -12.36
C GLU A 7 -19.12 -5.47 -11.21
N PHE A 8 -18.57 -4.27 -11.46
CA PHE A 8 -18.10 -3.37 -10.40
C PHE A 8 -19.09 -2.25 -10.06
N THR A 9 -20.21 -2.15 -10.78
CA THR A 9 -21.19 -1.04 -10.68
C THR A 9 -21.65 -0.77 -9.25
N GLU A 10 -21.91 -1.82 -8.48
CA GLU A 10 -22.36 -1.71 -7.10
C GLU A 10 -21.24 -1.14 -6.21
N HIS A 11 -20.01 -1.62 -6.36
CA HIS A 11 -18.85 -1.10 -5.62
C HIS A 11 -18.59 0.38 -5.93
N TYR A 12 -18.64 0.78 -7.21
CA TYR A 12 -18.59 2.19 -7.61
C TYR A 12 -19.66 3.02 -6.91
N THR A 13 -20.90 2.51 -6.90
CA THR A 13 -22.04 3.19 -6.28
C THR A 13 -21.88 3.33 -4.77
N MET A 14 -21.32 2.34 -4.10
CA MET A 14 -21.09 2.38 -2.65
C MET A 14 -19.94 3.29 -2.27
N LEU A 15 -18.84 3.29 -3.06
CA LEU A 15 -17.78 4.28 -2.94
C LEU A 15 -18.40 5.68 -3.05
N LEU A 16 -19.11 5.98 -4.14
CA LEU A 16 -19.81 7.27 -4.34
C LEU A 16 -20.73 7.70 -3.18
N LYS A 17 -21.41 6.76 -2.52
CA LYS A 17 -22.41 7.06 -1.47
C LYS A 17 -21.82 7.21 -0.07
N TYR A 18 -20.72 6.53 0.23
CA TYR A 18 -20.21 6.37 1.60
C TYR A 18 -18.73 6.74 1.74
N THR A 19 -18.18 7.57 0.85
CA THR A 19 -16.74 7.90 0.84
C THR A 19 -16.26 8.90 1.88
N ASN A 20 -17.15 9.62 2.55
CA ASN A 20 -16.74 10.77 3.35
C ASN A 20 -15.91 10.35 4.56
N PHE A 21 -14.74 10.96 4.67
CA PHE A 21 -13.91 10.96 5.86
C PHE A 21 -14.20 12.24 6.65
N THR A 22 -14.11 12.18 7.97
CA THR A 22 -14.30 13.36 8.82
C THR A 22 -13.17 14.35 8.58
N ALA A 23 -13.50 15.64 8.50
CA ALA A 23 -12.50 16.69 8.55
C ALA A 23 -11.75 16.63 9.90
N THR A 24 -10.42 16.73 9.88
CA THR A 24 -9.63 16.71 11.11
C THR A 24 -9.90 17.95 11.96
N ASP A 25 -10.16 17.72 13.24
CA ASP A 25 -10.08 18.76 14.25
C ASP A 25 -8.62 18.92 14.68
N GLN A 26 -7.95 19.97 14.21
CA GLN A 26 -6.54 20.24 14.51
C GLN A 26 -6.27 20.48 16.00
N SER A 27 -7.30 20.58 16.85
CA SER A 27 -7.14 20.72 18.30
C SER A 27 -6.94 19.39 19.04
N ILE A 28 -7.11 18.25 18.37
CA ILE A 28 -7.02 16.91 18.97
C ILE A 28 -5.70 16.25 18.53
N SER A 29 -4.83 15.94 19.50
CA SER A 29 -3.64 15.13 19.24
C SER A 29 -4.04 13.71 18.80
N PRO A 30 -3.38 13.14 17.77
CA PRO A 30 -3.63 11.76 17.36
C PRO A 30 -3.42 10.78 18.52
N SER A 31 -4.24 9.72 18.56
CA SER A 31 -4.12 8.67 19.59
C SER A 31 -3.01 7.66 19.29
N TYR A 32 -2.26 7.84 18.21
CA TYR A 32 -1.20 6.95 17.74
C TYR A 32 -0.14 7.68 16.92
N GLU A 33 1.05 7.08 16.86
CA GLU A 33 2.17 7.56 16.07
C GLU A 33 2.57 6.59 14.96
N PHE A 34 2.85 7.11 13.76
CA PHE A 34 3.47 6.31 12.70
C PHE A 34 4.99 6.40 12.82
N THR A 35 5.67 5.26 12.86
CA THR A 35 7.14 5.22 12.90
C THR A 35 7.71 4.48 11.71
N TYR A 36 8.94 4.83 11.33
CA TYR A 36 9.64 4.27 10.20
C TYR A 36 11.05 3.89 10.63
N GLN A 37 11.42 2.62 10.45
CA GLN A 37 12.71 2.14 10.86
C GLN A 37 13.84 2.83 10.08
N HIS A 38 14.85 3.31 10.80
CA HIS A 38 15.98 4.01 10.20
C HIS A 38 16.76 3.11 9.24
N PRO A 39 17.20 3.60 8.06
CA PRO A 39 17.97 2.82 7.06
C PRO A 39 19.36 2.34 7.53
N ASN A 40 19.74 2.62 8.78
CA ASN A 40 20.98 2.15 9.39
C ASN A 40 20.79 0.88 10.22
N ASP A 41 19.54 0.41 10.37
CA ASP A 41 19.27 -0.90 10.96
C ASP A 41 20.08 -1.99 10.24
N PRO A 42 20.74 -2.92 10.97
CA PRO A 42 21.59 -3.93 10.36
C PRO A 42 20.89 -4.78 9.29
N HIS A 43 19.61 -5.09 9.44
CA HIS A 43 18.88 -5.92 8.47
C HIS A 43 18.52 -5.15 7.22
N LEU A 44 18.06 -3.89 7.38
CA LEU A 44 17.81 -2.99 6.24
C LEU A 44 19.11 -2.70 5.47
N ARG A 45 20.22 -2.47 6.18
CA ARG A 45 21.53 -2.32 5.55
C ARG A 45 21.93 -3.57 4.78
N LYS A 46 21.79 -4.75 5.39
CA LYS A 46 22.05 -6.03 4.72
C LYS A 46 21.20 -6.19 3.47
N LEU A 47 19.91 -5.89 3.53
CA LEU A 47 19.00 -5.93 2.38
C LEU A 47 19.49 -5.01 1.24
N ARG A 48 19.81 -3.74 1.57
CA ARG A 48 20.32 -2.76 0.61
C ARG A 48 21.62 -3.18 -0.04
N GLU A 49 22.56 -3.70 0.75
CA GLU A 49 23.90 -4.12 0.29
C GLU A 49 23.84 -5.42 -0.52
N GLN A 50 23.12 -6.45 -0.06
CA GLN A 50 23.03 -7.76 -0.71
C GLN A 50 22.37 -7.69 -2.09
N TYR A 51 21.37 -6.82 -2.26
CA TYR A 51 20.60 -6.69 -3.50
C TYR A 51 20.97 -5.46 -4.33
N HIS A 52 22.06 -4.78 -3.99
CA HIS A 52 22.57 -3.61 -4.72
C HIS A 52 21.51 -2.51 -4.92
N LEU A 53 20.65 -2.28 -3.92
CA LEU A 53 19.43 -1.49 -4.13
C LEU A 53 19.70 0.00 -4.43
N ASN A 54 20.87 0.52 -4.06
CA ASN A 54 21.30 1.86 -4.49
C ASN A 54 21.50 1.95 -6.01
N GLU A 55 22.05 0.91 -6.62
CA GLU A 55 22.25 0.85 -8.08
C GLU A 55 20.92 0.67 -8.80
N VAL A 56 20.02 -0.12 -8.21
CA VAL A 56 18.65 -0.31 -8.70
C VAL A 56 17.85 1.00 -8.69
N ALA A 57 17.89 1.74 -7.59
CA ALA A 57 17.27 3.05 -7.49
C ALA A 57 17.85 3.99 -8.57
N GLY A 58 19.16 3.92 -8.78
CA GLY A 58 19.89 4.73 -9.73
C GLY A 58 20.16 6.14 -9.19
N THR A 59 20.61 7.03 -10.08
CA THR A 59 21.04 8.40 -9.73
C THR A 59 20.05 9.49 -10.16
N GLY A 60 18.84 9.09 -10.57
CA GLY A 60 17.77 10.00 -10.97
C GLY A 60 17.15 10.75 -9.78
N ASP A 61 16.06 11.47 -10.05
CA ASP A 61 15.29 12.13 -9.01
C ASP A 61 14.57 11.14 -8.09
N GLU A 62 14.02 11.63 -6.98
CA GLU A 62 13.41 10.80 -5.94
C GLU A 62 12.28 9.93 -6.51
N VAL A 63 11.44 10.52 -7.37
CA VAL A 63 10.33 9.84 -8.03
C VAL A 63 10.83 8.70 -8.93
N SER A 64 11.88 8.94 -9.73
CA SER A 64 12.48 7.91 -10.57
C SER A 64 13.04 6.76 -9.74
N GLN A 65 13.74 7.06 -8.64
CA GLN A 65 14.28 6.05 -7.73
C GLN A 65 13.17 5.18 -7.13
N ILE A 66 12.08 5.80 -6.67
CA ILE A 66 10.91 5.10 -6.14
C ILE A 66 10.32 4.13 -7.18
N ILE A 67 10.07 4.60 -8.40
CA ILE A 67 9.51 3.76 -9.48
C ILE A 67 10.46 2.61 -9.85
N ASN A 68 11.76 2.87 -9.91
CA ASN A 68 12.76 1.84 -10.23
C ASN A 68 12.76 0.69 -9.22
N LEU A 69 12.69 1.01 -7.93
CA LEU A 69 12.61 0.03 -6.85
C LEU A 69 11.30 -0.79 -6.93
N MET A 70 10.16 -0.15 -7.19
CA MET A 70 8.88 -0.85 -7.39
C MET A 70 8.97 -1.86 -8.55
N LYS A 71 9.47 -1.41 -9.71
CA LYS A 71 9.66 -2.28 -10.89
C LYS A 71 10.63 -3.42 -10.62
N TRP A 72 11.68 -3.17 -9.85
CA TRP A 72 12.64 -4.20 -9.49
C TRP A 72 12.04 -5.31 -8.63
N VAL A 73 11.13 -4.97 -7.72
CA VAL A 73 10.37 -5.96 -6.93
C VAL A 73 9.40 -6.73 -7.81
N ASP A 74 8.61 -6.05 -8.65
CA ASP A 74 7.68 -6.66 -9.61
C ASP A 74 8.37 -7.68 -10.54
N GLN A 75 9.58 -7.34 -11.02
CA GLN A 75 10.36 -8.23 -11.89
C GLN A 75 10.94 -9.46 -11.17
N ARG A 76 11.04 -9.43 -9.85
CA ARG A 76 11.64 -10.51 -9.04
C ARG A 76 10.61 -11.43 -8.43
N LEU A 77 9.47 -10.89 -8.04
CA LEU A 77 8.43 -11.63 -7.35
C LEU A 77 7.27 -11.91 -8.30
N ILE A 78 6.98 -13.18 -8.51
CA ILE A 78 5.84 -13.58 -9.35
C ILE A 78 4.58 -13.50 -8.50
N HIS A 79 3.64 -12.63 -8.89
CA HIS A 79 2.37 -12.53 -8.21
C HIS A 79 1.49 -13.77 -8.42
N GLY A 80 0.90 -14.26 -7.33
CA GLY A 80 -0.13 -15.31 -7.31
C GLY A 80 -0.98 -15.23 -6.05
N ASN A 81 -1.74 -16.28 -5.75
CA ASN A 81 -2.70 -16.34 -4.64
C ASN A 81 -2.27 -17.29 -3.52
N GLU A 82 -1.00 -17.68 -3.53
CA GLU A 82 -0.41 -18.61 -2.58
C GLU A 82 -0.37 -18.01 -1.18
N PRO A 83 -0.60 -18.82 -0.12
CA PRO A 83 -0.53 -18.33 1.24
C PRO A 83 0.88 -17.81 1.56
N PRO A 84 1.01 -16.79 2.43
CA PRO A 84 2.31 -16.27 2.81
C PRO A 84 3.22 -17.37 3.39
N PRO A 85 4.53 -17.35 3.08
CA PRO A 85 5.48 -18.27 3.70
C PRO A 85 5.61 -17.97 5.21
N LYS A 86 6.26 -18.88 5.94
CA LYS A 86 6.46 -18.74 7.40
C LYS A 86 7.23 -17.45 7.77
N LEU A 87 8.19 -17.05 6.95
CA LEU A 87 8.95 -15.83 7.12
C LEU A 87 8.57 -14.83 6.02
N VAL A 88 7.93 -13.74 6.43
CA VAL A 88 7.48 -12.67 5.52
C VAL A 88 8.31 -11.41 5.79
N HIS A 89 9.52 -11.40 5.25
CA HIS A 89 10.42 -10.24 5.20
C HIS A 89 11.29 -10.34 3.95
N ALA A 90 11.79 -9.21 3.44
CA ALA A 90 12.42 -9.08 2.13
C ALA A 90 13.58 -10.05 1.92
N LEU A 91 14.52 -10.12 2.88
CA LEU A 91 15.68 -11.04 2.77
C LEU A 91 15.26 -12.50 2.55
N ALA A 92 14.31 -13.01 3.36
CA ALA A 92 13.91 -14.41 3.26
C ALA A 92 13.08 -14.68 1.99
N VAL A 93 12.16 -13.78 1.64
CA VAL A 93 11.30 -13.94 0.46
C VAL A 93 12.14 -13.92 -0.81
N LEU A 94 13.06 -12.96 -0.94
CA LEU A 94 13.93 -12.85 -2.10
C LEU A 94 14.85 -14.08 -2.22
N GLU A 95 15.49 -14.52 -1.13
CA GLU A 95 16.31 -15.73 -1.10
C GLU A 95 15.50 -16.99 -1.51
N MET A 96 14.27 -17.14 -1.00
CA MET A 96 13.41 -18.27 -1.37
C MET A 96 13.10 -18.27 -2.89
N THR A 97 12.81 -17.11 -3.47
CA THR A 97 12.51 -16.98 -4.91
C THR A 97 13.73 -17.19 -5.82
N GLU A 98 14.94 -16.98 -5.33
CA GLU A 98 16.18 -17.26 -6.07
C GLU A 98 16.48 -18.77 -6.15
N HIS A 99 16.00 -19.55 -5.17
CA HIS A 99 16.22 -20.99 -5.09
C HIS A 99 15.08 -21.83 -5.66
N ALA A 100 13.88 -21.26 -5.83
CA ALA A 100 12.74 -21.95 -6.41
C ALA A 100 11.78 -20.97 -7.10
N VAL A 101 11.19 -21.40 -8.22
CA VAL A 101 10.07 -20.66 -8.83
C VAL A 101 8.87 -20.76 -7.89
N MET A 102 8.57 -19.67 -7.20
CA MET A 102 7.43 -19.56 -6.31
C MET A 102 6.63 -18.32 -6.64
N LYS A 103 5.32 -18.44 -6.49
CA LYS A 103 4.41 -17.29 -6.53
C LYS A 103 4.09 -16.85 -5.12
N VAL A 104 3.86 -15.56 -4.96
CA VAL A 104 3.55 -14.92 -3.66
C VAL A 104 2.40 -13.94 -3.83
N ASN A 105 1.60 -13.77 -2.79
CA ASN A 105 0.46 -12.85 -2.83
C ASN A 105 0.86 -11.38 -2.62
N CYS A 106 -0.08 -10.48 -2.92
CA CYS A 106 0.08 -9.03 -2.80
C CYS A 106 0.59 -8.59 -1.42
N TYR A 107 0.17 -9.26 -0.35
CA TYR A 107 0.63 -8.99 1.01
C TYR A 107 2.14 -9.18 1.17
N VAL A 108 2.66 -10.30 0.68
CA VAL A 108 4.10 -10.60 0.72
C VAL A 108 4.87 -9.59 -0.15
N ILE A 109 4.40 -9.33 -1.37
CA ILE A 109 5.05 -8.40 -2.30
C ILE A 109 5.11 -6.98 -1.73
N ALA A 110 4.00 -6.46 -1.21
CA ALA A 110 3.94 -5.15 -0.58
C ALA A 110 4.81 -5.07 0.69
N THR A 111 4.98 -6.20 1.42
CA THR A 111 5.91 -6.27 2.55
C THR A 111 7.36 -6.13 2.07
N VAL A 112 7.75 -6.87 1.03
CA VAL A 112 9.10 -6.77 0.45
C VAL A 112 9.37 -5.35 -0.05
N LEU A 113 8.43 -4.76 -0.81
CA LEU A 113 8.58 -3.41 -1.34
C LEU A 113 8.70 -2.36 -0.22
N THR A 114 7.93 -2.50 0.85
CA THR A 114 8.02 -1.60 2.02
C THR A 114 9.42 -1.65 2.64
N GLU A 115 9.96 -2.85 2.88
CA GLU A 115 11.31 -2.99 3.45
C GLU A 115 12.41 -2.53 2.50
N VAL A 116 12.23 -2.72 1.18
CA VAL A 116 13.13 -2.16 0.15
C VAL A 116 13.17 -0.64 0.26
N TYR A 117 12.03 0.04 0.34
CA TYR A 117 11.99 1.50 0.52
C TYR A 117 12.62 1.97 1.83
N LEU A 118 12.25 1.34 2.95
CA LEU A 118 12.85 1.64 4.26
C LEU A 118 14.37 1.47 4.24
N SER A 119 14.87 0.49 3.49
CA SER A 119 16.30 0.28 3.36
C SER A 119 17.04 1.43 2.68
N LEU A 120 16.40 2.23 1.83
CA LEU A 120 16.97 3.45 1.26
C LEU A 120 16.58 4.72 2.03
N GLY A 121 15.82 4.60 3.11
CA GLY A 121 15.39 5.73 3.93
C GLY A 121 14.13 6.42 3.41
N PHE A 122 13.40 5.79 2.48
CA PHE A 122 12.07 6.27 2.09
C PHE A 122 11.03 5.77 3.12
N PRO A 123 10.30 6.67 3.80
CA PRO A 123 9.20 6.28 4.66
C PRO A 123 8.13 5.57 3.83
N ALA A 124 7.82 4.32 4.17
CA ALA A 124 6.86 3.52 3.43
C ALA A 124 5.98 2.70 4.38
N ARG A 125 4.76 2.42 3.93
CA ARG A 125 3.78 1.61 4.65
C ARG A 125 3.19 0.57 3.71
N ARG A 126 3.07 -0.66 4.19
CA ARG A 126 2.18 -1.65 3.60
C ARG A 126 0.74 -1.27 3.94
N ILE A 127 -0.08 -1.00 2.92
CA ILE A 127 -1.47 -0.63 3.07
C ILE A 127 -2.36 -1.76 2.55
N HIS A 128 -3.14 -2.35 3.44
CA HIS A 128 -4.27 -3.18 3.09
C HIS A 128 -5.42 -2.28 2.66
N CYS A 129 -5.93 -2.53 1.45
CA CYS A 129 -7.02 -1.83 0.80
C CYS A 129 -8.24 -2.75 0.88
N GLY A 130 -9.20 -2.38 1.72
CA GLY A 130 -10.36 -3.21 2.03
C GLY A 130 -11.63 -2.85 1.24
N PRO A 131 -12.47 -3.85 0.91
CA PRO A 131 -13.73 -3.63 0.22
C PRO A 131 -14.82 -3.06 1.12
N TYR A 132 -15.90 -2.57 0.51
CA TYR A 132 -17.12 -2.20 1.23
C TYR A 132 -17.88 -3.42 1.79
N ASP A 133 -18.01 -4.47 0.97
CA ASP A 133 -18.80 -5.65 1.30
C ASP A 133 -18.02 -6.56 2.26
N ALA A 134 -18.58 -6.76 3.46
CA ALA A 134 -18.00 -7.61 4.50
C ALA A 134 -18.00 -9.11 4.14
N TYR A 135 -18.70 -9.51 3.08
CA TYR A 135 -18.68 -10.87 2.56
C TYR A 135 -17.73 -11.06 1.39
N ASP A 136 -17.15 -9.98 0.86
CA ASP A 136 -16.07 -10.05 -0.11
C ASP A 136 -14.75 -10.28 0.62
N LEU A 137 -14.28 -11.53 0.56
CA LEU A 137 -13.03 -11.94 1.22
C LEU A 137 -11.79 -11.57 0.41
N ASP A 138 -11.97 -11.07 -0.83
CA ASP A 138 -10.88 -10.60 -1.66
C ASP A 138 -10.58 -9.13 -1.38
N SER A 139 -9.30 -8.84 -1.20
CA SER A 139 -8.79 -7.51 -0.90
C SER A 139 -7.39 -7.37 -1.48
N HIS A 140 -6.89 -6.14 -1.56
CA HIS A 140 -5.58 -5.90 -2.14
C HIS A 140 -4.62 -5.26 -1.15
N VAL A 141 -3.34 -5.53 -1.30
CA VAL A 141 -2.30 -4.93 -0.45
C VAL A 141 -1.27 -4.27 -1.35
N VAL A 142 -1.00 -2.99 -1.08
CA VAL A 142 -0.07 -2.16 -1.84
C VAL A 142 0.91 -1.47 -0.91
N THR A 143 1.86 -0.73 -1.46
CA THR A 143 2.79 0.08 -0.69
C THR A 143 2.50 1.56 -0.93
N ALA A 144 2.32 2.31 0.15
CA ALA A 144 2.35 3.77 0.13
C ALA A 144 3.75 4.24 0.54
N VAL A 145 4.41 5.05 -0.28
CA VAL A 145 5.75 5.61 0.01
C VAL A 145 5.70 7.13 -0.01
N TYR A 146 6.30 7.79 0.98
CA TYR A 146 6.30 9.24 1.04
C TYR A 146 7.42 9.80 0.17
N SER A 147 7.06 10.70 -0.74
CA SER A 147 8.02 11.48 -1.53
C SER A 147 8.19 12.85 -0.91
N TYR A 148 9.41 13.21 -0.53
CA TYR A 148 9.75 14.54 -0.07
C TYR A 148 9.80 15.55 -1.22
N GLN A 149 10.12 15.10 -2.43
CA GLN A 149 10.08 15.89 -3.67
C GLN A 149 8.67 16.37 -3.98
N LEU A 150 7.67 15.48 -3.91
CA LEU A 150 6.27 15.79 -4.17
C LEU A 150 5.48 16.20 -2.92
N ARG A 151 6.07 16.03 -1.72
CA ARG A 151 5.47 16.28 -0.41
C ARG A 151 4.14 15.56 -0.19
N LYS A 152 4.09 14.31 -0.64
CA LYS A 152 2.90 13.45 -0.50
C LYS A 152 3.24 11.97 -0.54
N TRP A 153 2.30 11.16 -0.07
CA TRP A 153 2.31 9.72 -0.25
C TRP A 153 2.08 9.35 -1.72
N LEU A 154 2.73 8.30 -2.20
CA LEU A 154 2.61 7.77 -3.55
C LEU A 154 2.13 6.32 -3.51
N TYR A 155 1.19 5.99 -4.38
CA TYR A 155 0.66 4.65 -4.56
C TYR A 155 1.60 3.79 -5.42
N MET A 156 2.06 2.66 -4.88
CA MET A 156 2.97 1.73 -5.54
C MET A 156 2.49 0.28 -5.36
N ASP A 157 2.22 -0.40 -6.48
CA ASP A 157 1.75 -1.78 -6.49
C ASP A 157 2.70 -2.67 -7.30
N ALA A 158 3.71 -3.22 -6.63
CA ALA A 158 4.65 -4.16 -7.23
C ALA A 158 4.03 -5.53 -7.55
N SER A 159 2.78 -5.81 -7.15
CA SER A 159 2.13 -7.08 -7.50
C SER A 159 1.79 -7.17 -8.99
N TRP A 160 1.62 -6.00 -9.63
CA TRP A 160 1.33 -5.89 -11.05
C TRP A 160 2.17 -4.83 -11.77
N GLY A 161 3.20 -4.31 -11.10
CA GLY A 161 4.08 -3.27 -11.64
C GLY A 161 3.33 -1.96 -11.93
N VAL A 162 2.37 -1.60 -11.07
CA VAL A 162 1.47 -0.45 -11.27
C VAL A 162 1.81 0.72 -10.37
N TYR A 163 1.71 1.92 -10.94
CA TYR A 163 1.50 3.17 -10.24
C TYR A 163 0.44 4.00 -10.98
N VAL A 164 -0.09 5.04 -10.35
CA VAL A 164 -1.19 5.83 -10.92
C VAL A 164 -0.77 7.28 -11.04
N THR A 165 -1.15 7.94 -12.15
CA THR A 165 -0.88 9.36 -12.38
C THR A 165 -2.15 10.12 -12.76
N ASP A 166 -2.10 11.44 -12.60
CA ASP A 166 -3.09 12.33 -13.23
C ASP A 166 -2.84 12.48 -14.74
N SER A 167 -3.62 13.34 -15.39
CA SER A 167 -3.47 13.64 -16.82
C SER A 167 -2.16 14.32 -17.18
N GLU A 168 -1.50 14.97 -16.21
CA GLU A 168 -0.23 15.66 -16.39
C GLU A 168 0.97 14.75 -16.07
N GLY A 169 0.72 13.50 -15.68
CA GLY A 169 1.75 12.51 -15.36
C GLY A 169 2.29 12.61 -13.93
N VAL A 170 1.66 13.39 -13.04
CA VAL A 170 2.05 13.46 -11.62
C VAL A 170 1.51 12.24 -10.89
N LEU A 171 2.38 11.56 -10.15
CA LEU A 171 2.02 10.37 -9.38
C LEU A 171 0.97 10.68 -8.31
N MET A 172 0.07 9.74 -8.07
CA MET A 172 -1.02 9.87 -7.11
C MET A 172 -0.73 9.15 -5.79
N SER A 173 -1.28 9.69 -4.71
CA SER A 173 -1.45 9.00 -3.43
C SER A 173 -2.61 7.99 -3.50
N PRO A 174 -2.72 7.03 -2.56
CA PRO A 174 -3.91 6.19 -2.44
C PRO A 174 -5.21 6.99 -2.22
N GLU A 175 -5.10 8.12 -1.50
CA GLU A 175 -6.20 9.05 -1.28
C GLU A 175 -6.65 9.72 -2.58
N GLU A 176 -5.71 10.27 -3.35
CA GLU A 176 -5.98 10.92 -4.64
C GLU A 176 -6.58 9.91 -5.62
N PHE A 177 -6.01 8.70 -5.70
CA PHE A 177 -6.55 7.63 -6.54
C PHE A 177 -8.01 7.33 -6.17
N ARG A 178 -8.28 7.12 -4.87
CA ARG A 178 -9.64 6.90 -4.38
C ARG A 178 -10.58 8.07 -4.71
N TYR A 179 -10.14 9.32 -4.50
CA TYR A 179 -10.94 10.51 -4.81
C TYR A 179 -11.29 10.59 -6.30
N HIS A 180 -10.32 10.33 -7.19
CA HIS A 180 -10.55 10.34 -8.62
C HIS A 180 -11.56 9.27 -9.05
N MET A 181 -11.44 8.05 -8.51
CA MET A 181 -12.41 6.97 -8.75
C MET A 181 -13.80 7.33 -8.24
N ALA A 182 -13.89 7.86 -7.02
CA ALA A 182 -15.15 8.29 -6.40
C ALA A 182 -15.77 9.52 -7.06
N SER A 183 -14.99 10.36 -7.75
CA SER A 183 -15.48 11.60 -8.38
C SER A 183 -15.59 11.49 -9.89
N ASN A 184 -15.30 10.31 -10.45
CA ASN A 184 -15.20 10.08 -11.90
C ASN A 184 -14.29 11.13 -12.58
N VAL A 185 -13.18 11.48 -11.91
CA VAL A 185 -12.13 12.36 -12.44
C VAL A 185 -11.11 11.48 -13.16
N PRO A 186 -10.66 11.85 -14.37
CA PRO A 186 -9.70 11.05 -15.13
C PRO A 186 -8.40 10.77 -14.35
N LEU A 187 -7.84 9.59 -14.58
CA LEU A 187 -6.53 9.16 -14.11
C LEU A 187 -5.95 8.16 -15.10
N ILE A 188 -4.65 7.91 -15.02
CA ILE A 188 -3.91 7.01 -15.92
C ILE A 188 -3.26 5.91 -15.09
N ILE A 189 -3.53 4.65 -15.46
CA ILE A 189 -2.85 3.48 -14.90
C ILE A 189 -1.53 3.31 -15.64
N GLN A 190 -0.42 3.47 -14.92
CA GLN A 190 0.92 3.27 -15.46
C GLN A 190 1.37 1.85 -15.15
N SER A 191 1.58 1.05 -16.17
CA SER A 191 2.01 -0.35 -16.03
C SER A 191 2.83 -0.79 -17.23
N THR A 192 3.62 -1.87 -17.07
CA THR A 192 4.34 -2.45 -18.20
C THR A 192 3.53 -3.57 -18.83
N ASN A 193 3.42 -3.56 -20.16
CA ASN A 193 2.81 -4.64 -20.96
C ASN A 193 1.33 -4.95 -20.64
N LYS A 194 0.57 -3.98 -20.12
CA LYS A 194 -0.89 -4.11 -19.95
C LYS A 194 -1.62 -3.23 -20.96
N ASN A 195 -2.73 -3.74 -21.48
CA ASN A 195 -3.57 -3.02 -22.43
C ASN A 195 -4.61 -2.15 -21.69
N GLU A 196 -5.41 -1.42 -22.46
CA GLU A 196 -6.47 -0.55 -21.94
C GLU A 196 -7.54 -1.35 -21.17
N GLU A 197 -7.97 -2.50 -21.70
CA GLU A 197 -8.94 -3.39 -21.05
C GLU A 197 -8.47 -3.83 -19.65
N TRP A 198 -7.21 -4.22 -19.51
CA TRP A 198 -6.63 -4.56 -18.21
C TRP A 198 -6.58 -3.36 -17.26
N SER A 199 -6.31 -2.17 -17.80
CA SER A 199 -6.30 -0.93 -17.01
C SER A 199 -7.69 -0.60 -16.48
N ASP A 200 -8.73 -0.85 -17.27
CA ASP A 200 -10.12 -0.67 -16.84
C ASP A 200 -10.55 -1.74 -15.82
N PHE A 201 -10.15 -3.00 -16.00
CA PHE A 201 -10.28 -4.02 -14.95
C PHE A 201 -9.63 -3.58 -13.64
N TYR A 202 -8.38 -3.10 -13.70
CA TYR A 202 -7.65 -2.67 -12.52
C TYR A 202 -8.31 -1.49 -11.80
N LYS A 203 -8.85 -0.52 -12.56
CA LYS A 203 -9.65 0.58 -11.99
C LYS A 203 -10.88 0.04 -11.26
N GLY A 204 -11.62 -0.89 -11.86
CA GLY A 204 -12.79 -1.52 -11.23
C GLY A 204 -12.42 -2.29 -9.96
N TYR A 205 -11.39 -3.13 -10.06
CA TYR A 205 -10.85 -3.90 -8.95
C TYR A 205 -10.38 -3.01 -7.79
N MET A 206 -9.68 -1.91 -8.08
CA MET A 206 -9.23 -0.99 -7.04
C MET A 206 -10.36 -0.14 -6.50
N THR A 207 -11.37 0.21 -7.28
CA THR A 207 -12.57 0.90 -6.77
C THR A 207 -13.25 0.08 -5.68
N LYS A 208 -13.35 -1.24 -5.91
CA LYS A 208 -13.82 -2.19 -4.90
C LYS A 208 -12.98 -2.08 -3.61
N ASN A 209 -11.66 -2.12 -3.74
CA ASN A 209 -10.72 -2.26 -2.62
C ASN A 209 -10.26 -0.95 -1.97
N LEU A 210 -10.53 0.23 -2.52
CA LEU A 210 -10.13 1.52 -1.94
C LEU A 210 -11.17 2.09 -0.97
N PHE A 211 -12.01 1.25 -0.34
CA PHE A 211 -13.09 1.74 0.51
C PHE A 211 -12.59 2.21 1.87
N TRP A 212 -11.74 1.39 2.51
CA TRP A 212 -11.06 1.67 3.77
C TRP A 212 -9.62 1.13 3.73
N PHE A 213 -8.78 1.60 4.66
CA PHE A 213 -7.36 1.27 4.68
C PHE A 213 -6.92 0.76 6.04
N LEU A 214 -5.97 -0.17 6.06
CA LEU A 214 -5.34 -0.68 7.27
C LEU A 214 -3.83 -0.82 7.06
N CYS A 215 -3.04 -0.39 8.04
CA CYS A 215 -1.59 -0.56 8.00
C CYS A 215 -0.99 -0.70 9.41
N PRO A 216 0.20 -1.30 9.54
CA PRO A 216 0.97 -1.22 10.77
C PRO A 216 1.23 0.24 11.15
N CYS A 217 1.16 0.57 12.45
CA CYS A 217 1.59 1.89 12.90
C CYS A 217 3.13 2.01 12.87
N ASP A 218 3.86 0.92 13.13
CA ASP A 218 5.31 0.85 12.93
C ASP A 218 5.67 0.16 11.60
N SER A 219 6.40 0.87 10.74
CA SER A 219 6.95 0.31 9.51
C SER A 219 8.41 -0.07 9.71
N GLN A 220 8.66 -1.37 9.85
CA GLN A 220 9.98 -1.93 10.14
C GLN A 220 10.19 -3.27 9.45
N PHE A 221 11.47 -3.63 9.28
CA PHE A 221 11.92 -4.92 8.82
C PHE A 221 11.33 -6.03 9.69
N HIS A 222 10.78 -7.06 9.02
CA HIS A 222 10.23 -8.25 9.65
C HIS A 222 9.15 -7.94 10.71
N TYR A 223 8.32 -6.92 10.48
CA TYR A 223 7.22 -6.55 11.38
C TYR A 223 6.38 -7.74 11.88
N GLU A 224 6.16 -8.73 11.01
CA GLU A 224 5.37 -9.92 11.36
C GLU A 224 5.97 -10.76 12.49
N GLY A 225 7.29 -10.75 12.66
CA GLY A 225 8.01 -11.54 13.66
C GLY A 225 8.68 -10.72 14.77
N THR A 226 8.77 -9.39 14.65
CA THR A 226 9.54 -8.55 15.57
C THR A 226 8.79 -8.07 16.82
N ASN A 227 7.44 -8.10 16.84
CA ASN A 227 6.69 -7.63 18.01
C ASN A 227 5.53 -8.57 18.42
N PRO A 228 5.47 -9.05 19.68
CA PRO A 228 4.32 -9.79 20.18
C PRO A 228 3.07 -8.92 20.40
N LYS A 229 3.22 -7.59 20.46
CA LYS A 229 2.11 -6.62 20.49
C LYS A 229 2.09 -5.83 19.19
N LYS A 230 1.16 -6.12 18.29
CA LYS A 230 1.09 -5.44 16.99
C LYS A 230 0.09 -4.30 17.06
N GLU A 231 0.49 -3.12 16.64
CA GLU A 231 -0.40 -1.96 16.57
C GLU A 231 -0.69 -1.66 15.10
N PHE A 232 -1.97 -1.55 14.78
CA PHE A 232 -2.44 -1.19 13.45
C PHE A 232 -3.28 0.06 13.51
N CYS A 233 -3.30 0.76 12.40
CA CYS A 233 -4.00 2.00 12.22
C CYS A 233 -4.96 1.78 11.04
N ALA A 234 -6.25 2.06 11.24
CA ALA A 234 -7.30 1.87 10.24
C ALA A 234 -7.98 3.20 9.91
N LEU A 235 -8.05 3.54 8.62
CA LEU A 235 -8.82 4.67 8.10
C LEU A 235 -10.13 4.15 7.51
N VAL A 236 -11.26 4.50 8.13
CA VAL A 236 -12.60 4.07 7.75
C VAL A 236 -13.52 5.27 7.48
N PRO A 237 -14.46 5.20 6.53
CA PRO A 237 -15.41 6.30 6.32
C PRO A 237 -16.28 6.58 7.56
N GLU A 238 -16.76 7.82 7.70
CA GLU A 238 -17.43 8.34 8.93
C GLU A 238 -18.61 7.49 9.42
N HIS A 239 -19.33 6.84 8.51
CA HIS A 239 -20.52 6.04 8.82
C HIS A 239 -20.35 4.57 8.48
N TYR A 240 -19.11 4.09 8.43
CA TYR A 240 -18.79 2.71 8.12
C TYR A 240 -17.81 2.13 9.14
N TYR A 241 -18.04 0.89 9.54
CA TYR A 241 -17.13 0.16 10.40
C TYR A 241 -17.01 -1.29 9.90
N PRO A 242 -15.86 -1.68 9.33
CA PRO A 242 -15.65 -3.01 8.75
C PRO A 242 -15.90 -4.13 9.77
N LEU A 243 -16.47 -5.25 9.35
CA LEU A 243 -16.78 -6.37 10.23
C LEU A 243 -15.50 -7.01 10.79
N GLU A 244 -14.44 -7.00 10.00
CA GLU A 244 -13.10 -7.50 10.30
C GLU A 244 -12.49 -6.79 11.51
N LEU A 245 -12.82 -5.51 11.71
CA LEU A 245 -12.34 -4.71 12.83
C LEU A 245 -13.21 -4.87 14.09
N ARG A 246 -14.33 -5.60 14.02
CA ARG A 246 -15.21 -5.90 15.17
C ARG A 246 -14.84 -7.19 15.88
N ALA A 247 -14.17 -8.10 15.18
CA ALA A 247 -13.72 -9.35 15.76
C ALA A 247 -12.62 -9.07 16.78
N GLU A 248 -12.75 -9.63 18.00
CA GLU A 248 -11.64 -9.63 18.94
C GLU A 248 -10.48 -10.42 18.33
N SER A 249 -9.31 -9.79 18.21
CA SER A 249 -8.13 -10.49 17.73
C SER A 249 -7.73 -11.55 18.77
N PRO A 250 -7.54 -12.83 18.38
CA PRO A 250 -7.03 -13.85 19.30
C PRO A 250 -5.57 -13.59 19.73
N TYR A 251 -4.91 -12.57 19.17
CA TYR A 251 -3.54 -12.15 19.45
C TYR A 251 -3.53 -10.75 20.09
N ARG A 252 -2.41 -10.36 20.70
CA ARG A 252 -2.21 -9.02 21.30
C ARG A 252 -2.08 -7.94 20.21
N THR A 253 -3.13 -7.76 19.43
CA THR A 253 -3.19 -6.77 18.35
C THR A 253 -4.13 -5.64 18.76
N SER A 254 -3.67 -4.39 18.73
CA SER A 254 -4.50 -3.20 18.87
C SER A 254 -4.76 -2.59 17.50
N VAL A 255 -5.97 -2.06 17.28
CA VAL A 255 -6.29 -1.31 16.07
C VAL A 255 -6.81 0.07 16.45
N HIS A 256 -6.10 1.11 16.05
CA HIS A 256 -6.52 2.50 16.16
C HIS A 256 -7.39 2.84 14.95
N VAL A 257 -8.70 2.92 15.16
CA VAL A 257 -9.65 3.26 14.09
C VAL A 257 -9.84 4.78 14.06
N THR A 258 -9.73 5.37 12.88
CA THR A 258 -10.01 6.79 12.65
C THR A 258 -10.81 6.97 11.37
N SER A 259 -11.60 8.05 11.32
CA SER A 259 -12.18 8.57 10.07
C SER A 259 -11.48 9.84 9.61
N GLU A 260 -10.41 10.26 10.29
CA GLU A 260 -9.65 11.46 9.99
C GLU A 260 -8.55 11.19 8.97
N ASN A 261 -8.85 11.52 7.72
CA ASN A 261 -7.97 11.27 6.59
C ASN A 261 -6.60 11.94 6.75
N SER A 262 -6.53 13.19 7.22
CA SER A 262 -5.25 13.90 7.42
C SER A 262 -4.40 13.35 8.56
N VAL A 263 -4.99 12.67 9.55
CA VAL A 263 -4.22 11.98 10.60
C VAL A 263 -3.57 10.73 10.01
N PHE A 264 -4.33 9.95 9.22
CA PHE A 264 -3.83 8.72 8.61
C PHE A 264 -2.78 8.98 7.52
N TRP A 265 -2.98 10.01 6.68
CA TRP A 265 -2.08 10.37 5.58
C TRP A 265 -1.09 11.49 5.91
N ARG A 266 -0.90 11.83 7.19
CA ARG A 266 0.08 12.85 7.59
C ARG A 266 1.48 12.50 7.06
N ALA A 267 2.27 13.55 6.84
CA ALA A 267 3.67 13.40 6.49
C ALA A 267 4.44 12.70 7.64
N PRO A 268 5.46 11.89 7.33
CA PRO A 268 6.36 11.33 8.34
C PRO A 268 7.10 12.46 9.07
N GLU A 269 7.31 12.30 10.37
CA GLU A 269 8.22 13.18 11.13
C GLU A 269 9.66 12.97 10.64
N VAL A 270 10.43 14.07 10.55
CA VAL A 270 11.82 14.08 10.06
C VAL A 270 12.79 13.76 11.18
#